data_AF-A0A1A8FDR0-F1
#
_entry.id   AF-A0A1A8FDR0-F1
#
_cell.length_a   1.000
_cell.length_b   1.000
_cell.length_c   1.000
_cell.angle_alpha   90.00
_cell.angle_beta   90.00
_cell.angle_gamma   90.00
#
_symmetry.space_group_name_H-M   'P 1'
#
loop_
_entity.id
_entity.type
_entity.pdbx_description
1 polymer ?
#
loop_
_entity_poly.entity_id
_entity_poly.type
_entity_poly.pdbx_seq_one_letter_code
_entity_poly.pdbx_strand_id
1 'polypeptide(L)'
;MRSLILFLLGMLTCNAGRLDRLVTVKGQNVSAVQSSTGENPCDATPLDFVFVIDSSRSIRPNDYEKVKTFIIQILQFLDIGHNSTRVGLLQYGSVVEPEFSLNTYASRAQVEQAVRDMKHLATGTMTGLAIQYTMEVAFTKEQGARAAHLHIPRIAMIVTD
;
A
#
# COMPACT_ATOMS: atom_id res chain seq x y z
N MET A 1 26.23 36.06 15.64
CA MET A 1 25.11 35.22 16.09
C MET A 1 25.18 33.93 15.30
N ARG A 2 25.53 32.85 16.00
CA ARG A 2 25.62 31.49 15.47
C ARG A 2 24.20 30.91 15.37
N SER A 3 24.04 29.97 14.44
CA SER A 3 22.94 29.00 14.38
C SER A 3 21.60 29.53 13.90
N LEU A 4 21.17 29.08 12.72
CA LEU A 4 19.99 28.22 12.59
C LEU A 4 19.93 27.67 11.15
N ILE A 5 20.14 26.36 11.01
CA ILE A 5 19.33 25.44 10.16
C ILE A 5 19.39 25.72 8.65
N LEU A 6 20.10 25.01 7.75
CA LEU A 6 20.47 23.59 7.63
C LEU A 6 19.35 22.57 7.91
N PHE A 7 18.14 22.80 7.40
CA PHE A 7 17.12 21.76 7.16
C PHE A 7 16.29 22.14 5.92
N LEU A 8 16.90 22.18 4.74
CA LEU A 8 16.10 22.30 3.51
C LEU A 8 16.60 21.46 2.32
N LEU A 9 17.40 20.42 2.55
CA LEU A 9 17.84 19.51 1.50
C LEU A 9 17.82 18.03 1.94
N GLY A 10 16.79 17.61 2.68
CA GLY A 10 16.65 16.24 3.19
C GLY A 10 15.47 15.43 2.64
N MET A 11 14.71 15.93 1.67
CA MET A 11 13.45 15.28 1.22
C MET A 11 13.32 15.21 -0.31
N LEU A 12 14.42 15.07 -1.07
CA LEU A 12 14.33 14.97 -2.54
C LEU A 12 15.31 14.02 -3.24
N THR A 13 16.08 13.19 -2.54
CA THR A 13 16.98 12.25 -3.21
C THR A 13 16.40 10.83 -3.23
N CYS A 14 15.36 10.64 -4.04
CA CYS A 14 15.16 9.38 -4.76
C CYS A 14 15.24 9.67 -6.26
N ASN A 15 16.29 10.36 -6.70
CA ASN A 15 16.58 10.53 -8.12
C ASN A 15 18.09 10.57 -8.38
N ALA A 16 18.81 9.60 -7.81
CA ALA A 16 20.24 9.42 -8.02
C ALA A 16 20.57 8.11 -8.76
N GLY A 17 19.60 7.52 -9.47
CA GLY A 17 19.79 6.26 -10.21
C GLY A 17 19.95 6.39 -11.72
N ARG A 18 19.96 7.62 -12.28
CA ARG A 18 19.82 7.81 -13.73
C ARG A 18 20.82 8.78 -14.35
N LEU A 19 22.11 8.67 -14.04
CA LEU A 19 23.14 9.28 -14.90
C LEU A 19 24.54 8.66 -14.84
N ASP A 20 24.70 7.33 -14.74
CA ASP A 20 26.00 6.70 -15.01
C ASP A 20 25.84 5.46 -15.90
N ARG A 21 25.47 5.70 -17.16
CA ARG A 21 25.76 4.75 -18.24
C ARG A 21 26.29 5.48 -19.46
N LEU A 22 27.45 6.11 -19.30
CA LEU A 22 28.40 6.27 -20.40
C LEU A 22 29.65 5.48 -20.05
N VAL A 23 29.60 4.17 -20.31
CA VAL A 23 30.78 3.31 -20.23
C VAL A 23 31.73 3.75 -21.35
N THR A 24 32.76 4.53 -21.00
CA THR A 24 33.93 4.69 -21.87
C THR A 24 34.84 3.51 -21.60
N VAL A 25 34.69 2.42 -22.35
CA VAL A 25 35.64 1.30 -22.29
C VAL A 25 36.92 1.73 -22.99
N LYS A 26 37.95 2.10 -22.22
CA LYS A 26 39.34 1.93 -22.62
C LYS A 26 39.99 0.93 -21.66
N GLY A 27 40.60 -0.08 -22.27
CA GLY A 27 40.85 -1.39 -21.68
C GLY A 27 41.58 -1.39 -20.33
N GLN A 28 41.17 -2.32 -19.48
CA GLN A 28 42.05 -3.10 -18.62
C GLN A 28 41.28 -4.31 -18.07
N ASN A 29 41.94 -5.48 -18.16
CA ASN A 29 41.49 -6.75 -17.58
C ASN A 29 41.30 -6.58 -16.06
N VAL A 30 40.07 -6.72 -15.58
CA VAL A 30 39.78 -6.89 -14.16
C VAL A 30 38.85 -8.08 -14.02
N SER A 31 39.35 -9.06 -13.27
CA SER A 31 38.72 -10.32 -12.90
C SER A 31 37.26 -10.12 -12.48
N ALA A 32 36.40 -11.08 -12.86
CA ALA A 32 34.98 -11.10 -12.55
C ALA A 32 34.71 -10.80 -11.06
N VAL A 33 34.39 -9.55 -10.77
CA VAL A 33 33.75 -9.15 -9.52
C VAL A 33 32.31 -9.61 -9.65
N GLN A 34 31.92 -10.58 -8.80
CA GLN A 34 30.55 -11.02 -8.65
C GLN A 34 29.65 -9.79 -8.51
N SER A 35 28.74 -9.65 -9.47
CA SER A 35 27.60 -8.74 -9.40
C SER A 35 26.75 -9.16 -8.21
N SER A 36 27.12 -8.70 -7.00
CA SER A 36 26.15 -8.58 -5.92
C SER A 36 25.07 -7.65 -6.45
N THR A 37 23.89 -8.20 -6.69
CA THR A 37 22.67 -7.43 -6.85
C THR A 37 22.51 -6.65 -5.56
N GLY A 38 23.10 -5.46 -5.50
CA GLY A 38 22.77 -4.48 -4.49
C GLY A 38 21.30 -4.17 -4.71
N GLU A 39 20.44 -4.67 -3.83
CA GLU A 39 19.10 -4.12 -3.69
C GLU A 39 19.29 -2.62 -3.54
N ASN A 40 18.77 -1.85 -4.50
CA ASN A 40 18.73 -0.41 -4.30
C ASN A 40 17.83 -0.22 -3.09
N PRO A 41 18.25 0.48 -2.03
CA PRO A 41 17.38 0.78 -0.88
C PRO A 41 16.18 1.68 -1.25
N CYS A 42 15.99 1.94 -2.55
CA CYS A 42 14.94 2.71 -3.16
C CYS A 42 13.96 1.85 -3.99
N ASP A 43 14.21 0.55 -4.16
CA ASP A 43 13.24 -0.34 -4.79
C ASP A 43 12.11 -0.57 -3.78
N ALA A 44 10.92 -0.03 -4.08
CA ALA A 44 9.76 -0.18 -3.21
C ALA A 44 9.48 -1.66 -3.00
N THR A 45 9.60 -2.12 -1.76
CA THR A 45 9.39 -3.53 -1.43
C THR A 45 7.92 -3.88 -1.70
N PRO A 46 7.67 -4.93 -2.51
CA PRO A 46 6.35 -5.53 -2.65
C PRO A 46 5.57 -5.66 -1.34
N LEU A 47 4.32 -5.18 -1.33
CA LEU A 47 3.42 -5.25 -0.15
C LEU A 47 1.98 -5.60 -0.54
N ASP A 48 1.35 -6.56 0.15
CA ASP A 48 -0.08 -6.83 0.05
C ASP A 48 -0.80 -6.14 1.22
N PHE A 49 -1.58 -5.10 0.95
CA PHE A 49 -2.19 -4.24 1.96
C PHE A 49 -3.72 -4.30 1.86
N VAL A 50 -4.42 -4.55 2.96
CA VAL A 50 -5.89 -4.58 3.01
C VAL A 50 -6.40 -3.55 4.03
N PHE A 51 -7.27 -2.65 3.59
CA PHE A 51 -8.05 -1.81 4.50
C PHE A 51 -9.31 -2.57 4.97
N VAL A 52 -9.57 -2.54 6.28
CA VAL A 52 -10.72 -3.18 6.93
C VAL A 52 -11.48 -2.09 7.67
N ILE A 53 -12.56 -1.60 7.06
CA ILE A 53 -13.22 -0.36 7.48
C ILE A 53 -14.51 -0.67 8.23
N ASP A 54 -14.61 -0.24 9.48
CA ASP A 54 -15.89 -0.22 10.17
C ASP A 54 -16.83 0.78 9.47
N SER A 55 -18.02 0.28 9.14
CA SER A 55 -19.10 0.99 8.46
C SER A 55 -20.40 0.84 9.27
N SER A 56 -20.25 0.59 10.57
CA SER A 56 -21.34 0.51 11.52
C SER A 56 -22.11 1.83 11.67
N ARG A 57 -23.26 1.75 12.33
CA ARG A 57 -24.13 2.90 12.60
C ARG A 57 -23.55 3.89 13.62
N SER A 58 -22.60 3.49 14.46
CA SER A 58 -21.99 4.40 15.43
C SER A 58 -21.13 5.46 14.74
N ILE A 59 -20.52 5.12 13.60
CA ILE A 59 -19.82 6.05 12.73
C ILE A 59 -20.85 6.91 12.00
N ARG A 60 -20.84 8.22 12.24
CA ARG A 60 -21.79 9.15 11.60
C ARG A 60 -21.37 9.43 10.16
N PRO A 61 -22.29 9.84 9.26
CA PRO A 61 -21.95 10.12 7.86
C PRO A 61 -20.77 11.09 7.66
N ASN A 62 -20.69 12.16 8.46
CA ASN A 62 -19.56 13.09 8.39
C ASN A 62 -18.24 12.47 8.84
N ASP A 63 -18.27 11.55 9.81
CA ASP A 63 -17.06 10.83 10.27
C ASP A 63 -16.66 9.75 9.26
N TYR A 64 -17.62 9.13 8.58
CA TYR A 64 -17.35 8.21 7.47
C TYR A 64 -16.62 8.90 6.31
N GLU A 65 -17.00 10.13 5.96
CA GLU A 65 -16.24 10.93 4.96
C GLU A 65 -14.82 11.28 5.44
N LYS A 66 -14.60 11.45 6.75
CA LYS A 66 -13.24 11.59 7.31
C LYS A 66 -12.46 10.28 7.18
N VAL A 67 -13.08 9.12 7.40
CA VAL A 67 -12.45 7.81 7.20
C VAL A 67 -12.02 7.64 5.74
N LYS A 68 -12.89 7.97 4.77
CA LYS A 68 -12.53 7.98 3.33
C LYS A 68 -11.34 8.89 3.04
N THR A 69 -11.34 10.09 3.64
CA THR A 69 -10.22 11.04 3.51
C THR A 69 -8.93 10.49 4.10
N PHE A 70 -9.00 9.86 5.28
CA PHE A 70 -7.86 9.22 5.94
C PHE A 70 -7.27 8.11 5.07
N ILE A 71 -8.09 7.24 4.50
CA ILE A 71 -7.63 6.18 3.57
C ILE A 71 -6.90 6.82 2.39
N ILE A 72 -7.49 7.84 1.75
CA ILE A 72 -6.87 8.54 0.61
C ILE A 72 -5.51 9.17 1.00
N GLN A 73 -5.38 9.73 2.20
CA GLN A 73 -4.11 10.25 2.70
C GLN A 73 -3.05 9.16 2.85
N ILE A 74 -3.41 7.97 3.35
CA ILE A 74 -2.48 6.84 3.44
C ILE A 74 -2.05 6.39 2.04
N LEU A 75 -2.98 6.33 1.07
CA LEU A 75 -2.67 5.92 -0.31
C LEU A 75 -1.62 6.83 -0.98
N GLN A 76 -1.44 8.07 -0.52
CA GLN A 76 -0.42 8.98 -1.07
C GLN A 76 1.01 8.49 -0.80
N PHE A 77 1.21 7.69 0.25
CA PHE A 77 2.52 7.18 0.66
C PHE A 77 2.83 5.78 0.09
N LEU A 78 1.86 5.15 -0.58
CA LEU A 78 2.02 3.82 -1.16
C LEU A 78 2.38 3.92 -2.65
N ASP A 79 3.42 3.18 -3.05
CA ASP A 79 3.69 2.91 -4.46
C ASP A 79 2.77 1.76 -4.92
N ILE A 80 1.62 2.11 -5.51
CA ILE A 80 0.56 1.16 -5.87
C ILE A 80 0.77 0.63 -7.29
N GLY A 81 0.81 -0.70 -7.41
CA GLY A 81 0.97 -1.40 -8.68
C GLY A 81 1.04 -2.91 -8.50
N HIS A 82 0.89 -3.65 -9.59
CA HIS A 82 0.87 -5.12 -9.55
C HIS A 82 2.17 -5.75 -9.02
N ASN A 83 3.30 -5.07 -9.20
CA ASN A 83 4.63 -5.52 -8.79
C ASN A 83 5.15 -4.81 -7.53
N SER A 84 4.48 -3.75 -7.06
CA SER A 84 4.81 -2.98 -5.85
C SER A 84 3.75 -3.24 -4.77
N THR A 85 2.97 -2.24 -4.37
CA THR A 85 1.89 -2.40 -3.39
C THR A 85 0.58 -2.78 -4.08
N ARG A 86 0.02 -3.93 -3.69
CA ARG A 86 -1.35 -4.32 -4.04
C ARG A 86 -2.27 -3.91 -2.89
N VAL A 87 -3.37 -3.26 -3.22
CA VAL A 87 -4.33 -2.75 -2.22
C VAL A 87 -5.68 -3.44 -2.40
N GLY A 88 -6.18 -4.03 -1.33
CA GLY A 88 -7.56 -4.48 -1.20
C GLY A 88 -8.29 -3.61 -0.17
N LEU A 89 -9.61 -3.60 -0.23
CA LEU A 89 -10.43 -2.92 0.75
C LEU A 89 -11.72 -3.69 0.95
N LEU A 90 -12.09 -3.84 2.21
CA LEU A 90 -13.41 -4.28 2.61
C LEU A 90 -13.94 -3.35 3.70
N GLN A 91 -15.24 -3.19 3.71
CA GLN A 91 -15.94 -2.58 4.82
C GLN A 91 -16.82 -3.61 5.51
N TYR A 92 -17.19 -3.33 6.76
CA TYR A 92 -18.05 -4.22 7.51
C TYR A 92 -19.06 -3.47 8.37
N GLY A 93 -20.18 -4.12 8.62
CA GLY A 93 -21.15 -3.71 9.61
C GLY A 93 -21.73 -4.96 10.26
N SER A 94 -23.02 -5.24 10.02
CA SER A 94 -23.62 -6.55 10.35
C SER A 94 -23.07 -7.71 9.49
N VAL A 95 -22.53 -7.39 8.31
CA VAL A 95 -21.91 -8.32 7.36
C VAL A 95 -20.60 -7.72 6.86
N VAL A 96 -19.76 -8.55 6.24
CA VAL A 96 -18.55 -8.11 5.54
C VAL A 96 -18.88 -7.85 4.07
N GLU A 97 -18.51 -6.68 3.57
CA GLU A 97 -18.70 -6.26 2.18
C GLU A 97 -17.35 -5.91 1.56
N PRO A 98 -16.80 -6.77 0.68
CA PRO A 98 -15.61 -6.45 -0.09
C PRO A 98 -15.90 -5.35 -1.11
N GLU A 99 -15.12 -4.26 -1.08
CA GLU A 99 -15.21 -3.20 -2.09
C GLU A 99 -14.37 -3.56 -3.32
N PHE A 100 -13.14 -4.06 -3.08
CA PHE A 100 -12.26 -4.59 -4.12
C PHE A 100 -11.13 -5.43 -3.54
N SER A 101 -10.67 -6.39 -4.34
CA SER A 101 -9.60 -7.34 -4.00
C SER A 101 -8.22 -6.84 -4.44
N LEU A 102 -7.14 -7.47 -3.93
CA LEU A 102 -5.73 -7.08 -4.19
C LEU A 102 -5.34 -7.10 -5.68
N ASN A 103 -6.05 -7.85 -6.52
CA ASN A 103 -5.83 -7.93 -7.97
C ASN A 103 -6.73 -7.01 -8.79
N THR A 104 -7.60 -6.21 -8.16
CA THR A 104 -8.62 -5.42 -8.89
C THR A 104 -8.02 -4.20 -9.57
N TYR A 105 -7.22 -3.42 -8.85
CA TYR A 105 -6.69 -2.14 -9.32
C TYR A 105 -5.16 -2.14 -9.39
N ALA A 106 -4.64 -1.44 -10.39
CA ALA A 106 -3.21 -1.37 -10.68
C ALA A 106 -2.63 0.04 -10.46
N SER A 107 -3.46 1.01 -10.09
CA SER A 107 -3.05 2.41 -9.96
C SER A 107 -3.73 3.08 -8.78
N ARG A 108 -3.00 4.01 -8.14
CA ARG A 108 -3.52 4.81 -7.03
C ARG A 108 -4.81 5.55 -7.40
N ALA A 109 -4.89 6.11 -8.60
CA ALA A 109 -6.07 6.86 -9.05
C ALA A 109 -7.36 6.01 -9.05
N GLN A 110 -7.27 4.75 -9.48
CA GLN A 110 -8.41 3.82 -9.45
C GLN A 110 -8.81 3.45 -8.02
N VAL A 111 -7.82 3.16 -7.15
CA VAL A 111 -8.07 2.84 -5.74
C VAL A 111 -8.72 4.02 -5.03
N GLU A 112 -8.18 5.23 -5.19
CA GLU A 112 -8.77 6.44 -4.62
C GLU A 112 -10.19 6.69 -5.12
N GLN A 113 -10.47 6.43 -6.40
CA GLN A 113 -11.81 6.59 -6.94
C GLN A 113 -12.78 5.59 -6.33
N ALA A 114 -12.39 4.32 -6.22
CA ALA A 114 -13.20 3.31 -5.53
C ALA A 114 -13.48 3.69 -4.07
N VAL A 115 -12.48 4.20 -3.35
CA VAL A 115 -12.67 4.71 -1.97
C VAL A 115 -13.67 5.86 -1.93
N ARG A 116 -13.62 6.81 -2.88
CA ARG A 116 -14.60 7.91 -2.96
C ARG A 116 -16.02 7.43 -3.22
N ASP A 117 -16.17 6.34 -3.98
CA ASP A 117 -17.46 5.78 -4.38
C ASP A 117 -18.07 4.84 -3.32
N MET A 118 -17.32 4.50 -2.26
CA MET A 118 -17.81 3.70 -1.12
C MET A 118 -19.06 4.32 -0.49
N LYS A 119 -20.03 3.44 -0.18
CA LYS A 119 -21.29 3.80 0.48
C LYS A 119 -21.29 3.30 1.92
N HIS A 120 -21.69 4.17 2.84
CA HIS A 120 -21.80 3.83 4.26
C HIS A 120 -22.91 2.79 4.48
N LEU A 121 -22.58 1.68 5.14
CA LEU A 121 -23.54 0.60 5.41
C LEU A 121 -24.50 0.96 6.55
N ALA A 122 -24.00 1.65 7.58
CA ALA A 122 -24.76 2.10 8.75
C ALA A 122 -25.57 0.98 9.45
N THR A 123 -25.01 -0.25 9.47
CA THR A 123 -25.60 -1.43 10.10
C THR A 123 -24.96 -1.74 11.46
N GLY A 124 -24.96 -3.00 11.92
CA GLY A 124 -24.31 -3.40 13.17
C GLY A 124 -22.78 -3.35 13.10
N THR A 125 -22.09 -4.00 14.04
CA THR A 125 -20.62 -4.02 14.11
C THR A 125 -20.13 -5.44 14.38
N MET A 126 -19.58 -6.10 13.35
CA MET A 126 -19.07 -7.47 13.43
C MET A 126 -17.57 -7.55 13.13
N THR A 127 -16.75 -6.87 13.93
CA THR A 127 -15.28 -6.78 13.74
C THR A 127 -14.61 -8.15 13.70
N GLY A 128 -15.05 -9.11 14.54
CA GLY A 128 -14.52 -10.47 14.52
C GLY A 128 -14.72 -11.18 13.17
N LEU A 129 -15.89 -10.99 12.55
CA LEU A 129 -16.18 -11.53 11.22
C LEU A 129 -15.31 -10.87 10.14
N ALA A 130 -15.06 -9.56 10.26
CA ALA A 130 -14.18 -8.84 9.34
C ALA A 130 -12.72 -9.31 9.43
N ILE A 131 -12.21 -9.55 10.63
CA ILE A 131 -10.87 -10.11 10.84
C ILE A 131 -10.79 -11.52 10.26
N GLN A 132 -11.77 -12.38 10.55
CA GLN A 132 -11.82 -13.73 10.00
C GLN A 132 -11.82 -13.72 8.47
N TYR A 133 -12.69 -12.93 7.84
CA TYR A 133 -12.73 -12.77 6.39
C TYR A 133 -11.39 -12.29 5.83
N THR A 134 -10.73 -11.35 6.50
CA THR A 134 -9.43 -10.85 6.06
C THR A 134 -8.38 -11.96 6.00
N MET A 135 -8.31 -12.78 7.05
CA MET A 135 -7.34 -13.87 7.17
C MET A 135 -7.64 -15.05 6.24
N GLU A 136 -8.92 -15.42 6.10
CA GLU A 136 -9.35 -16.62 5.38
C GLU A 136 -9.64 -16.36 3.90
N VAL A 137 -9.96 -15.11 3.51
CA VAL A 137 -10.42 -14.78 2.16
C VAL A 137 -9.55 -13.68 1.53
N ALA A 138 -9.43 -12.50 2.15
CA ALA A 138 -8.81 -11.34 1.49
C ALA A 138 -7.32 -11.57 1.13
N PHE A 139 -6.60 -12.37 1.92
CA PHE A 139 -5.20 -12.73 1.66
C PHE A 139 -5.00 -14.07 0.91
N THR A 140 -6.02 -14.56 0.23
CA THR A 140 -5.92 -15.73 -0.64
C THR A 140 -5.35 -15.38 -2.01
N LYS A 141 -4.83 -16.38 -2.73
CA LYS A 141 -4.27 -16.17 -4.08
C LYS A 141 -5.36 -15.76 -5.07
N GLU A 142 -6.56 -16.29 -4.88
CA GLU A 142 -7.76 -16.01 -5.65
C GLU A 142 -8.13 -14.52 -5.55
N GLN A 143 -7.94 -13.92 -4.37
CA GLN A 143 -8.13 -12.48 -4.14
C GLN A 143 -6.91 -11.62 -4.51
N GLY A 144 -5.87 -12.22 -5.07
CA GLY A 144 -4.70 -11.50 -5.58
C GLY A 144 -3.50 -11.40 -4.66
N ALA A 145 -3.52 -12.06 -3.49
CA ALA A 145 -2.35 -12.13 -2.62
C ALA A 145 -1.22 -12.91 -3.31
N ARG A 146 0.01 -12.44 -3.12
CA ARG A 146 1.19 -13.08 -3.71
C ARG A 146 1.52 -14.39 -2.99
N ALA A 147 2.16 -15.30 -3.74
CA ALA A 147 2.47 -16.63 -3.26
C ALA A 147 3.36 -16.59 -2.02
N ALA A 148 3.07 -17.44 -1.02
CA ALA A 148 3.74 -17.41 0.28
C ALA A 148 5.27 -17.56 0.21
N HIS A 149 5.80 -18.32 -0.76
CA HIS A 149 7.25 -18.50 -0.95
C HIS A 149 7.99 -17.23 -1.35
N LEU A 150 7.28 -16.19 -1.81
CA LEU A 150 7.86 -14.88 -2.10
C LEU A 150 8.09 -14.04 -0.83
N HIS A 151 7.54 -14.47 0.33
CA HIS A 151 7.68 -13.78 1.61
C HIS A 151 7.26 -12.30 1.58
N ILE A 152 6.28 -11.97 0.72
CA ILE A 152 5.72 -10.62 0.65
C ILE A 152 4.97 -10.32 1.96
N PRO A 153 5.28 -9.21 2.65
CA PRO A 153 4.52 -8.78 3.82
C PRO A 153 3.03 -8.60 3.49
N ARG A 154 2.17 -9.02 4.41
CA ARG A 154 0.71 -8.85 4.35
C ARG A 154 0.27 -8.03 5.53
N ILE A 155 -0.35 -6.88 5.28
CA ILE A 155 -0.77 -5.95 6.33
C ILE A 155 -2.26 -5.67 6.19
N ALA A 156 -2.99 -5.84 7.28
CA ALA A 156 -4.36 -5.39 7.40
C ALA A 156 -4.42 -4.17 8.33
N MET A 157 -5.02 -3.08 7.86
CA MET A 157 -5.28 -1.88 8.66
C MET A 157 -6.77 -1.83 9.01
N ILE A 158 -7.09 -2.04 10.28
CA ILE A 158 -8.45 -1.97 10.79
C ILE A 158 -8.73 -0.55 11.27
N VAL A 159 -9.82 0.05 10.78
CA VAL A 159 -10.30 1.37 11.21
C VAL A 159 -11.67 1.18 11.84
N THR A 160 -11.83 1.63 13.09
CA THR A 160 -13.05 1.51 13.90
C THR A 160 -13.22 2.79 14.73
N ASP A 161 -14.41 3.00 15.30
CA ASP A 161 -14.74 4.13 16.19
C ASP A 161 -14.01 4.13 17.55
#